data_AF-A0A0P8A451-F1
#
_entry.id   AF-A0A0P8A451-F1
#
_cell.length_a   1.000
_cell.length_b   1.000
_cell.length_c   1.000
_cell.angle_alpha   90.00
_cell.angle_beta   90.00
_cell.angle_gamma   90.00
#
_symmetry.space_group_name_H-M   'P 1'
#
loop_
_entity.id
_entity.type
_entity.pdbx_description
1 polymer ?
#
loop_
_entity_poly.entity_id
_entity_poly.type
_entity_poly.pdbx_seq_one_letter_code
_entity_poly.pdbx_strand_id
1 'polypeptide(L)'
;MADMATRKTGKAQRIRAAGAPAASAGGRRERLDEALDHLAPRLPRFEREAIIDHALDSPGLSTADPGNAAWLAMVAYIRHVFTDYDALLADGFDQDAARFFVIDEINDYLAEWGARRRVEGSE
;
A
#
# COMPACT_ATOMS: atom_id res chain seq x y z
N MET A 1 71.49 -22.46 19.44
CA MET A 1 70.23 -23.03 18.92
C MET A 1 69.12 -22.08 19.31
N ALA A 2 68.51 -21.43 18.31
CA ALA A 2 67.72 -20.22 18.47
C ALA A 2 66.35 -20.48 19.13
N ASP A 3 66.04 -19.63 20.10
CA ASP A 3 64.78 -19.57 20.84
C ASP A 3 63.74 -18.71 20.11
N MET A 4 62.50 -19.14 20.23
CA MET A 4 61.33 -18.79 19.44
C MET A 4 60.56 -17.65 20.13
N ALA A 5 60.76 -16.40 19.67
CA ALA A 5 60.00 -15.24 20.17
C ALA A 5 59.07 -14.65 19.09
N THR A 6 57.83 -15.10 19.18
CA THR A 6 56.53 -14.53 18.80
C THR A 6 56.53 -13.10 18.24
N ARG A 7 56.21 -12.95 16.94
CA ARG A 7 55.70 -11.69 16.36
C ARG A 7 54.22 -11.86 15.99
N LYS A 8 53.33 -11.34 16.84
CA LYS A 8 51.91 -11.11 16.53
C LYS A 8 51.82 -9.97 15.53
N THR A 9 51.42 -10.26 14.30
CA THR A 9 51.09 -9.27 13.27
C THR A 9 49.80 -8.52 13.63
N GLY A 10 49.86 -7.20 13.52
CA GLY A 10 48.81 -6.26 13.86
C GLY A 10 47.56 -6.40 12.98
N LYS A 11 46.41 -6.27 13.64
CA LYS A 11 45.07 -6.24 13.04
C LYS A 11 44.88 -4.86 12.38
N ALA A 12 45.09 -4.78 11.08
CA ALA A 12 44.80 -3.58 10.30
C ALA A 12 43.28 -3.34 10.29
N GLN A 13 42.88 -2.28 11.01
CA GLN A 13 41.51 -1.81 11.11
C GLN A 13 41.06 -1.24 9.76
N ARG A 14 40.14 -1.94 9.09
CA ARG A 14 39.45 -1.42 7.91
C ARG A 14 38.43 -0.39 8.38
N ILE A 15 38.67 0.87 8.04
CA ILE A 15 37.73 1.97 8.18
C ILE A 15 36.50 1.60 7.36
N ARG A 16 35.37 1.33 8.04
CA ARG A 16 34.08 1.19 7.36
C ARG A 16 33.61 2.58 6.96
N ALA A 17 33.45 2.80 5.67
CA ALA A 17 32.71 3.92 5.12
C ALA A 17 31.32 3.97 5.78
N ALA A 18 30.89 5.18 6.13
CA ALA A 18 29.57 5.47 6.65
C ALA A 18 28.50 4.87 5.72
N GLY A 19 27.79 3.84 6.21
CA GLY A 19 26.57 3.40 5.58
C GLY A 19 25.52 4.49 5.78
N ALA A 20 24.94 4.95 4.68
CA ALA A 20 23.71 5.74 4.69
C ALA A 20 22.67 5.09 5.61
N PRO A 21 21.80 5.86 6.29
CA PRO A 21 20.75 5.25 7.09
C PRO A 21 19.90 4.38 6.18
N ALA A 22 19.77 3.09 6.52
CA ALA A 22 18.72 2.26 5.96
C ALA A 22 17.40 3.03 6.14
N ALA A 23 16.69 3.29 5.04
CA ALA A 23 15.29 3.70 5.12
C ALA A 23 14.63 2.77 6.15
N SER A 24 14.05 3.35 7.21
CA SER A 24 13.41 2.58 8.26
C SER A 24 12.46 1.60 7.61
N ALA A 25 12.73 0.30 7.74
CA ALA A 25 11.91 -0.76 7.19
C ALA A 25 10.61 -0.83 8.00
N GLY A 26 9.73 0.13 7.74
CA GLY A 26 8.43 0.23 8.39
C GLY A 26 7.62 -1.03 8.14
N GLY A 27 6.78 -1.37 9.13
CA GLY A 27 5.88 -2.51 9.03
C GLY A 27 4.97 -2.41 7.79
N ARG A 28 4.36 -3.52 7.36
CA ARG A 28 3.43 -3.53 6.22
C ARG A 28 2.36 -2.43 6.31
N ARG A 29 1.86 -2.18 7.52
CA ARG A 29 0.88 -1.14 7.85
C ARG A 29 1.39 0.28 7.57
N GLU A 30 2.59 0.60 8.04
CA GLU A 30 3.23 1.91 7.83
C GLU A 30 3.46 2.18 6.34
N ARG A 31 3.88 1.16 5.58
CA ARG A 31 4.04 1.27 4.12
C ARG A 31 2.72 1.44 3.36
N LEU A 32 1.60 0.93 3.90
CA LEU A 32 0.26 1.21 3.34
C LEU A 32 -0.16 2.66 3.63
N ASP A 33 0.10 3.11 4.85
CA ASP A 33 -0.24 4.47 5.29
C ASP A 33 0.52 5.53 4.48
N GLU A 34 1.84 5.35 4.30
CA GLU A 34 2.67 6.21 3.44
C GLU A 34 2.19 6.21 1.99
N ALA A 35 1.77 5.05 1.46
CA ALA A 35 1.19 4.97 0.13
C ALA A 35 -0.11 5.78 0.01
N LEU A 36 -0.98 5.74 1.04
CA LEU A 36 -2.22 6.51 1.05
C LEU A 36 -1.97 8.02 1.15
N ASP A 37 -0.92 8.46 1.85
CA ASP A 37 -0.53 9.87 1.87
C ASP A 37 -0.20 10.41 0.48
N HIS A 38 0.42 9.59 -0.36
CA HIS A 38 0.72 9.94 -1.75
C HIS A 38 -0.49 9.79 -2.68
N LEU A 39 -1.29 8.74 -2.50
CA LEU A 39 -2.41 8.42 -3.37
C LEU A 39 -3.61 9.33 -3.15
N ALA A 40 -3.94 9.64 -1.90
CA ALA A 40 -5.15 10.34 -1.51
C ALA A 40 -4.87 11.29 -0.33
N PRO A 41 -4.19 12.44 -0.57
CA PRO A 41 -3.73 13.35 0.48
C PRO A 41 -4.83 13.97 1.34
N ARG A 42 -6.09 13.90 0.88
CA ARG A 42 -7.28 14.40 1.60
C ARG A 42 -8.16 13.28 2.17
N LEU A 43 -7.70 12.03 2.12
CA LEU A 43 -8.41 10.88 2.69
C LEU A 43 -8.63 11.08 4.20
N PRO A 44 -9.89 11.03 4.69
CA PRO A 44 -10.13 11.20 6.11
C PRO A 44 -9.63 10.00 6.93
N ARG A 45 -9.36 10.25 8.22
CA ARG A 45 -8.68 9.28 9.11
C ARG A 45 -9.47 7.97 9.28
N PHE A 46 -10.79 8.05 9.37
CA PHE A 46 -11.62 6.87 9.63
C PHE A 46 -11.59 5.89 8.45
N GLU A 47 -11.82 6.41 7.24
CA GLU A 47 -11.76 5.66 5.99
C GLU A 47 -10.36 5.09 5.77
N ARG A 48 -9.31 5.87 6.06
CA ARG A 48 -7.91 5.43 6.02
C ARG A 48 -7.67 4.19 6.87
N GLU A 49 -8.11 4.18 8.12
CA GLU A 49 -7.94 3.02 9.01
C GLU A 49 -8.64 1.79 8.44
N ALA A 50 -9.88 1.94 7.96
CA ALA A 50 -10.65 0.85 7.35
C ALA A 50 -9.99 0.31 6.07
N ILE A 51 -9.45 1.18 5.21
CA ILE A 51 -8.74 0.79 3.98
C ILE A 51 -7.46 0.00 4.31
N ILE A 52 -6.70 0.45 5.31
CA ILE A 52 -5.48 -0.24 5.74
C ILE A 52 -5.81 -1.61 6.32
N ASP A 53 -6.83 -1.72 7.16
CA ASP A 53 -7.27 -3.01 7.72
C ASP A 53 -7.73 -3.96 6.61
N HIS A 54 -8.54 -3.48 5.66
CA HIS A 54 -8.93 -4.27 4.49
C HIS A 54 -7.73 -4.77 3.67
N ALA A 55 -6.72 -3.92 3.45
CA ALA A 55 -5.51 -4.30 2.73
C ALA A 55 -4.67 -5.35 3.46
N LEU A 56 -4.64 -5.32 4.80
CA LEU A 56 -3.91 -6.27 5.63
C LEU A 56 -4.62 -7.62 5.74
N ASP A 57 -5.95 -7.61 5.82
CA ASP A 57 -6.76 -8.81 5.99
C ASP A 57 -6.97 -9.57 4.67
N SER A 58 -6.77 -8.91 3.53
CA SER A 58 -6.95 -9.51 2.21
C SER A 58 -5.78 -10.43 1.82
N PRO A 59 -6.00 -11.75 1.67
CA PRO A 59 -4.94 -12.67 1.23
C PRO A 59 -4.36 -12.29 -0.14
N GLY A 60 -5.21 -11.81 -1.05
CA GLY A 60 -4.82 -11.39 -2.40
C GLY A 60 -3.99 -10.11 -2.45
N LEU A 61 -4.08 -9.24 -1.43
CA LEU A 61 -3.30 -8.00 -1.34
C LEU A 61 -2.05 -8.13 -0.47
N SER A 62 -1.96 -9.21 0.31
CA SER A 62 -0.84 -9.46 1.23
C SER A 62 0.53 -9.48 0.54
N THR A 63 0.60 -10.00 -0.69
CA THR A 63 1.82 -10.12 -1.50
C THR A 63 2.02 -8.99 -2.52
N ALA A 64 1.01 -8.15 -2.71
CA ALA A 64 1.10 -7.01 -3.62
C ALA A 64 2.03 -5.92 -3.05
N ASP A 65 2.66 -5.16 -3.95
CA ASP A 65 3.36 -3.93 -3.57
C ASP A 65 2.43 -3.02 -2.72
N PRO A 66 2.93 -2.37 -1.65
CA PRO A 66 2.09 -1.55 -0.78
C PRO A 66 1.28 -0.47 -1.49
N GLY A 67 1.82 0.17 -2.52
CA GLY A 67 1.10 1.18 -3.30
C GLY A 67 -0.08 0.59 -4.06
N ASN A 68 0.12 -0.57 -4.69
CA ASN A 68 -0.95 -1.25 -5.40
C ASN A 68 -2.01 -1.82 -4.45
N ALA A 69 -1.59 -2.38 -3.31
CA ALA A 69 -2.50 -2.87 -2.29
C ALA A 69 -3.37 -1.75 -1.70
N ALA A 70 -2.76 -0.61 -1.36
CA ALA A 70 -3.48 0.56 -0.87
C ALA A 70 -4.49 1.08 -1.91
N TRP A 71 -4.08 1.17 -3.18
CA TRP A 71 -4.96 1.57 -4.27
C TRP A 71 -6.16 0.63 -4.42
N LEU A 72 -5.92 -0.69 -4.52
CA LEU A 72 -6.99 -1.67 -4.71
C LEU A 72 -7.95 -1.72 -3.51
N ALA A 73 -7.40 -1.65 -2.30
CA ALA A 73 -8.20 -1.58 -1.08
C ALA A 73 -9.04 -0.31 -1.00
N MET A 74 -8.49 0.85 -1.37
CA MET A 74 -9.22 2.12 -1.40
C MET A 74 -10.36 2.09 -2.42
N VAL A 75 -10.12 1.59 -3.64
CA VAL A 75 -11.16 1.45 -4.67
C VAL A 75 -12.26 0.48 -4.22
N ALA A 76 -11.88 -0.66 -3.61
CA ALA A 76 -12.84 -1.60 -3.07
C ALA A 76 -13.68 -0.98 -1.94
N TYR A 77 -13.04 -0.26 -1.02
CA TYR A 77 -13.72 0.44 0.06
C TYR A 77 -14.75 1.44 -0.46
N ILE A 78 -14.37 2.31 -1.41
CA ILE A 78 -15.29 3.27 -2.02
C ILE A 78 -16.47 2.53 -2.66
N ARG A 79 -16.19 1.51 -3.48
CA ARG A 79 -17.22 0.73 -4.16
C ARG A 79 -18.25 0.16 -3.17
N HIS A 80 -17.81 -0.46 -2.09
CA HIS A 80 -18.73 -1.11 -1.15
C HIS A 80 -19.43 -0.13 -0.19
N VAL A 81 -18.78 0.98 0.17
CA VAL A 81 -19.25 1.86 1.25
C VAL A 81 -20.01 3.08 0.73
N PHE A 82 -19.62 3.61 -0.42
CA PHE A 82 -20.11 4.89 -0.93
C PHE A 82 -20.89 4.77 -2.24
N THR A 83 -21.23 3.56 -2.69
CA THR A 83 -21.98 3.36 -3.92
C THR A 83 -23.04 2.27 -3.75
N ASP A 84 -23.98 2.22 -4.69
CA ASP A 84 -25.02 1.18 -4.74
C ASP A 84 -24.52 -0.19 -5.21
N TYR A 85 -23.20 -0.42 -5.31
CA TYR A 85 -22.63 -1.66 -5.83
C TYR A 85 -23.21 -2.93 -5.19
N ASP A 86 -23.29 -2.97 -3.86
CA ASP A 86 -23.82 -4.15 -3.14
C ASP A 86 -25.32 -4.34 -3.38
N ALA A 87 -26.07 -3.25 -3.57
CA ALA A 87 -27.48 -3.31 -3.94
C ALA A 87 -27.67 -3.83 -5.37
N LEU A 88 -26.84 -3.38 -6.32
CA LEU A 88 -26.85 -3.89 -7.70
C LEU A 88 -26.56 -5.40 -7.76
N LEU A 89 -25.60 -5.88 -6.96
CA LEU A 89 -25.35 -7.32 -6.86
C LEU A 89 -26.55 -8.07 -6.28
N ALA A 90 -27.20 -7.51 -5.25
CA ALA A 90 -28.41 -8.10 -4.66
C ALA A 90 -29.59 -8.15 -5.63
N ASP A 91 -29.68 -7.17 -6.54
CA ASP A 91 -30.67 -7.09 -7.61
C ASP A 91 -30.36 -8.02 -8.80
N GLY A 92 -29.25 -8.76 -8.73
CA GLY A 92 -28.89 -9.79 -9.70
C GLY A 92 -28.03 -9.32 -10.87
N PHE A 93 -27.49 -8.10 -10.81
CA PHE A 93 -26.46 -7.68 -11.76
C PHE A 93 -25.18 -8.48 -11.52
N ASP A 94 -24.47 -8.82 -12.60
CA ASP A 94 -23.12 -9.35 -12.48
C ASP A 94 -22.13 -8.26 -12.03
N GLN A 95 -20.93 -8.68 -11.65
CA GLN A 95 -19.92 -7.77 -11.09
C GLN A 95 -19.46 -6.71 -12.10
N ASP A 96 -19.39 -7.04 -13.38
CA ASP A 96 -18.86 -6.12 -14.38
C ASP A 96 -19.91 -5.06 -14.73
N ALA A 97 -21.18 -5.46 -14.86
CA ALA A 97 -22.31 -4.55 -14.95
C ALA A 97 -22.40 -3.64 -13.71
N ALA A 98 -22.34 -4.21 -12.51
CA ALA A 98 -22.41 -3.42 -11.28
C ALA A 98 -21.23 -2.43 -11.16
N ARG A 99 -20.00 -2.85 -11.51
CA ARG A 99 -18.82 -1.96 -11.56
C ARG A 99 -18.97 -0.83 -12.56
N PHE A 100 -19.56 -1.13 -13.73
CA PHE A 100 -19.80 -0.14 -14.75
C PHE A 100 -20.74 0.98 -14.26
N PHE A 101 -21.82 0.63 -13.54
CA PHE A 101 -22.77 1.64 -13.05
C PHE A 101 -22.19 2.58 -11.98
N VAL A 102 -21.27 2.10 -11.14
CA VAL A 102 -20.75 2.87 -10.01
C VAL A 102 -19.40 3.54 -10.30
N ILE A 103 -18.82 3.36 -11.49
CA ILE A 103 -17.45 3.81 -11.77
C ILE A 103 -17.26 5.33 -11.70
N ASP A 104 -18.27 6.09 -12.11
CA ASP A 104 -18.24 7.55 -12.05
C ASP A 104 -18.27 8.03 -10.60
N GLU A 105 -19.16 7.46 -9.78
CA GLU A 105 -19.24 7.76 -8.34
C GLU A 105 -17.94 7.39 -7.61
N ILE A 106 -17.33 6.23 -7.94
CA ILE A 106 -16.01 5.86 -7.41
C ILE A 106 -14.97 6.94 -7.74
N ASN A 107 -14.94 7.40 -8.99
CA ASN A 107 -13.98 8.40 -9.44
C ASN A 107 -14.20 9.79 -8.82
N ASP A 108 -15.44 10.14 -8.48
CA ASP A 108 -15.76 11.39 -7.78
C ASP A 108 -15.20 11.39 -6.36
N TYR A 109 -15.38 10.30 -5.60
CA TYR A 109 -14.77 10.16 -4.26
C TYR A 109 -13.24 10.13 -4.31
N LEU A 110 -12.66 9.43 -5.29
CA LEU A 110 -11.21 9.44 -5.50
C LEU A 110 -10.70 10.86 -5.75
N ALA A 111 -11.38 11.64 -6.60
CA ALA A 111 -11.03 13.03 -6.86
C ALA A 111 -11.20 13.91 -5.62
N GLU A 112 -12.27 13.71 -4.83
CA GLU A 112 -12.51 14.39 -3.56
C GLU A 112 -11.33 14.17 -2.60
N TRP A 113 -10.88 12.93 -2.45
CA TRP A 113 -9.73 12.57 -1.61
C TRP A 113 -8.36 12.96 -2.20
N GLY A 114 -8.35 13.54 -3.41
CA GLY A 114 -7.17 14.10 -4.04
C GLY A 114 -6.36 13.11 -4.87
N ALA A 115 -6.93 11.96 -5.21
CA ALA A 115 -6.31 11.00 -6.09
C ALA A 115 -6.24 11.52 -7.53
N ARG A 116 -5.05 11.38 -8.13
CA ARG A 116 -4.81 11.70 -9.55
C ARG A 116 -5.12 10.54 -10.47
N ARG A 117 -5.01 9.32 -9.93
CA ARG A 117 -5.34 8.08 -10.64
C ARG A 117 -6.84 7.88 -10.63
N ARG A 118 -7.40 7.40 -11.75
CA ARG A 118 -8.81 7.02 -11.90
C ARG A 118 -8.95 5.52 -12.12
N VAL A 119 -10.15 5.01 -11.89
CA VAL A 119 -10.58 3.68 -12.35
C VAL A 119 -11.13 3.82 -13.76
N GLU A 120 -10.72 2.93 -14.65
CA GLU A 120 -11.20 2.84 -16.02
C GLU A 120 -12.25 1.72 -16.13
N GLY A 121 -13.23 1.91 -17.01
CA GLY A 121 -14.27 0.92 -17.25
C GLY A 121 -13.65 -0.34 -17.84
N SER A 122 -14.08 -1.51 -17.38
CA SER A 122 -13.85 -2.76 -18.09
C SER A 122 -14.55 -2.68 -19.45
N GLU A 123 -13.77 -2.85 -20.53
CA GLU A 123 -14.27 -2.97 -21.91
C GLU A 123 -15.15 -4.21 -22.12
#